data_AF-A0A2C5Z4J3-F1
#
_entry.id   AF-A0A2C5Z4J3-F1
#
_cell.length_a   1.000
_cell.length_b   1.000
_cell.length_c   1.000
_cell.angle_alpha   90.00
_cell.angle_beta   90.00
_cell.angle_gamma   90.00
#
_symmetry.space_group_name_H-M   'P 1'
#
loop_
_entity.id
_entity.type
_entity.pdbx_description
1 polymer ?
#
loop_
_entity_poly.entity_id
_entity_poly.type
_entity_poly.pdbx_seq_one_letter_code
_entity_poly.pdbx_strand_id
1 'polypeptide(L)'
;MPAPGDQHTSWANPFEEAKPRVSEWSAKEIATIASKLDKQLGPEYISSRSGPGGSRVHYLTAEKCIGLANEVFGFNGWSSSIQNIQVDFADENPQTQRVSIGLSVIVRITLRDGTYHEDIGYGSIENARGKAMAFEKAKKEGTTDGLKRALRNFGNVLGNCIYDQDYVKQVTKVKAQPVKKFDQDNLHRHADFVRRDVATKTEPTSNLAAVLLKAEPAESFEDFLGGMLSSDAFDEVEAEHL
;
A
#
# COMPACT_ATOMS: atom_id res chain seq x y z
N MET A 1 -14.54 1.22 -65.42
CA MET A 1 -13.45 0.35 -64.95
C MET A 1 -12.65 1.14 -63.92
N PRO A 2 -12.33 0.61 -62.72
CA PRO A 2 -11.47 1.31 -61.77
C PRO A 2 -10.06 1.52 -62.37
N ALA A 3 -9.39 2.61 -61.98
CA ALA A 3 -8.12 3.02 -62.58
C ALA A 3 -6.96 2.11 -62.10
N PRO A 4 -5.90 1.91 -62.93
CA PRO A 4 -4.70 1.17 -62.51
C PRO A 4 -4.03 1.90 -61.33
N GLY A 5 -4.19 1.37 -60.12
CA GLY A 5 -3.65 1.97 -58.88
C GLY A 5 -4.53 1.76 -57.64
N ASP A 6 -5.83 1.53 -57.82
CA ASP A 6 -6.80 1.32 -56.72
C ASP A 6 -6.71 -0.06 -56.04
N GLN A 7 -5.67 -0.85 -56.31
CA GLN A 7 -5.49 -2.21 -55.78
C GLN A 7 -4.66 -2.27 -54.49
N HIS A 8 -4.10 -1.13 -54.05
CA HIS A 8 -3.34 -1.06 -52.81
C HIS A 8 -4.24 -0.63 -51.66
N THR A 9 -5.10 -1.54 -51.20
CA THR A 9 -5.66 -1.43 -49.84
C THR A 9 -4.50 -1.67 -48.88
N SER A 10 -4.11 -0.66 -48.10
CA SER A 10 -3.07 -0.81 -47.07
C SER A 10 -3.51 -1.89 -46.08
N TRP A 11 -2.93 -3.09 -46.18
CA TRP A 11 -3.10 -4.13 -45.19
C TRP A 11 -2.51 -3.63 -43.88
N ALA A 12 -3.35 -3.46 -42.85
CA ALA A 12 -2.89 -3.10 -41.52
C ALA A 12 -1.99 -4.23 -41.00
N ASN A 13 -0.70 -3.94 -40.81
CA ASN A 13 0.27 -4.95 -40.44
C ASN A 13 -0.01 -5.44 -39.01
N PRO A 14 -0.35 -6.72 -38.80
CA PRO A 14 -0.64 -7.26 -37.47
C PRO A 14 0.61 -7.37 -36.57
N PHE A 15 1.80 -7.11 -37.13
CA PHE A 15 3.09 -7.05 -36.42
C PHE A 15 3.62 -5.62 -36.24
N GLU A 16 2.86 -4.60 -36.65
CA GLU A 16 3.20 -3.22 -36.31
C GLU A 16 2.93 -3.04 -34.81
N GLU A 17 3.99 -2.80 -34.02
CA GLU A 17 3.85 -2.50 -32.60
C GLU A 17 2.79 -1.41 -32.43
N ALA A 18 1.75 -1.71 -31.65
CA ALA A 18 0.71 -0.75 -31.37
C ALA A 18 1.40 0.52 -30.86
N LYS A 19 1.37 1.60 -31.67
CA LYS A 19 1.96 2.88 -31.32
C LYS A 19 1.60 3.15 -29.86
N PRO A 20 2.59 3.38 -28.95
CA PRO A 20 2.29 3.68 -27.57
C PRO A 20 1.26 4.79 -27.59
N ARG A 21 0.09 4.53 -26.98
CA ARG A 21 -1.00 5.50 -26.92
C ARG A 21 -0.40 6.76 -26.31
N VAL A 22 -0.19 7.77 -27.15
CA VAL A 22 0.38 9.04 -26.74
C VAL A 22 -0.43 9.52 -25.53
N SER A 23 0.27 9.81 -24.43
CA SER A 23 -0.28 10.08 -23.10
C SER A 23 -1.65 10.78 -23.12
N GLU A 24 -2.69 10.12 -22.61
CA GLU A 24 -3.99 10.74 -22.32
C GLU A 24 -3.91 11.59 -21.04
N TRP A 25 -2.89 12.45 -20.91
CA TRP A 25 -2.93 13.57 -19.97
C TRP A 25 -2.96 14.86 -20.75
N SER A 26 -3.95 15.68 -20.43
CA SER A 26 -3.95 17.08 -20.86
C SER A 26 -2.76 17.81 -20.25
N ALA A 27 -2.25 18.85 -20.93
CA ALA A 27 -1.18 19.69 -20.40
C ALA A 27 -1.50 20.26 -18.99
N LYS A 28 -2.79 20.49 -18.71
CA LYS A 28 -3.29 20.91 -17.40
C LYS A 28 -3.12 19.82 -16.33
N GLU A 29 -3.42 18.57 -16.66
CA GLU A 29 -3.21 17.44 -15.74
C GLU A 29 -1.72 17.21 -15.49
N ILE A 30 -0.88 17.26 -16.53
CA ILE A 30 0.57 17.13 -16.38
C ILE A 30 1.11 18.20 -15.43
N ALA A 31 0.74 19.47 -15.65
CA ALA A 31 1.17 20.56 -14.77
C ALA A 31 0.66 20.39 -13.33
N THR A 32 -0.55 19.86 -13.14
CA THR A 32 -1.12 19.59 -11.81
C THR A 32 -0.40 18.46 -11.10
N ILE A 33 -0.14 17.35 -11.81
CA ILE A 33 0.59 16.19 -11.28
C ILE A 33 2.02 16.58 -10.95
N ALA A 34 2.72 17.27 -11.85
CA ALA A 34 4.08 17.77 -11.60
C ALA A 34 4.14 18.66 -10.35
N SER A 35 3.22 19.63 -10.23
CA SER A 35 3.14 20.50 -9.06
C SER A 35 2.83 19.74 -7.75
N LYS A 36 2.06 18.66 -7.81
CA LYS A 36 1.83 17.78 -6.66
C LYS A 36 3.08 16.97 -6.29
N LEU A 37 3.76 16.40 -7.28
CA LEU A 37 4.94 15.55 -7.11
C LEU A 37 6.14 16.32 -6.53
N ASP A 38 6.28 17.59 -6.86
CA ASP A 38 7.36 18.46 -6.36
C ASP A 38 7.25 18.78 -4.86
N LYS A 39 6.05 18.68 -4.29
CA LYS A 39 5.84 18.97 -2.86
C LYS A 39 6.58 17.97 -1.98
N GLN A 40 7.13 18.48 -0.87
CA GLN A 40 7.69 17.65 0.18
C GLN A 40 6.59 17.22 1.16
N LEU A 41 6.83 16.11 1.86
CA LEU A 41 5.86 15.55 2.80
C LEU A 41 5.71 16.41 4.07
N GLY A 42 4.53 16.37 4.68
CA GLY A 42 4.34 16.90 6.03
C GLY A 42 4.88 15.93 7.09
N PRO A 43 5.13 16.39 8.33
CA PRO A 43 5.55 15.54 9.44
C PRO A 43 4.55 14.41 9.75
N GLU A 44 3.28 14.55 9.40
CA GLU A 44 2.22 13.54 9.57
C GLU A 44 2.45 12.27 8.73
N TYR A 45 3.19 12.37 7.63
CA TYR A 45 3.48 11.22 6.78
C TYR A 45 4.71 10.44 7.23
N ILE A 46 5.63 11.08 7.94
CA ILE A 46 6.93 10.51 8.30
C ILE A 46 6.83 9.76 9.63
N SER A 47 7.13 8.46 9.57
CA SER A 47 7.34 7.63 10.75
C SER A 47 8.83 7.57 11.08
N SER A 48 9.17 7.25 12.33
CA SER A 48 10.57 7.12 12.76
C SER A 48 10.76 5.89 13.64
N ARG A 49 11.88 5.20 13.45
CA ARG A 49 12.30 4.06 14.28
C ARG A 49 13.73 4.23 14.78
N SER A 50 14.09 3.45 15.79
CA SER A 50 15.48 3.32 16.24
C SER A 50 16.28 2.49 15.24
N GLY A 51 17.36 3.05 14.73
CA GLY A 51 18.32 2.39 13.86
C GLY A 51 19.60 1.98 14.59
N PRO A 52 20.53 1.33 13.87
CA PRO A 52 21.81 0.92 14.41
C PRO A 52 22.60 2.10 15.01
N GLY A 53 23.23 1.88 16.17
CA GLY A 53 24.01 2.93 16.84
C GLY A 53 23.17 4.05 17.46
N GLY A 54 21.85 3.86 17.63
CA GLY A 54 20.96 4.81 18.29
C GLY A 54 20.52 5.98 17.40
N SER A 55 20.84 5.95 16.10
CA SER A 55 20.30 6.91 15.13
C SER A 55 18.80 6.68 14.93
N ARG A 56 18.04 7.71 14.55
CA ARG A 56 16.65 7.53 14.13
C ARG A 56 16.58 7.41 12.62
N VAL A 57 15.89 6.39 12.13
CA VAL A 57 15.64 6.19 10.70
C VAL A 57 14.21 6.62 10.40
N HIS A 58 14.06 7.49 9.41
CA HIS A 58 12.76 8.01 8.97
C HIS A 58 12.26 7.20 7.79
N TYR A 59 10.98 6.86 7.80
CA TYR A 59 10.38 6.04 6.74
C TYR A 59 8.92 6.44 6.48
N LEU A 60 8.44 6.07 5.30
CA LEU A 60 7.05 6.20 4.88
C LEU A 60 6.41 4.82 4.88
N THR A 61 5.24 4.68 5.50
CA THR A 61 4.50 3.41 5.52
C THR A 61 3.86 3.13 4.17
N ALA A 62 3.68 1.86 3.84
CA ALA A 62 3.09 1.45 2.56
C ALA A 62 1.67 1.99 2.36
N GLU A 63 0.86 1.98 3.41
CA GLU A 63 -0.50 2.57 3.41
C GLU A 63 -0.47 4.03 2.96
N LYS A 64 0.45 4.82 3.50
CA LYS A 64 0.61 6.24 3.14
C LYS A 64 1.08 6.39 1.69
N CYS A 65 2.04 5.59 1.23
CA CYS A 65 2.48 5.59 -0.17
C CYS A 65 1.32 5.32 -1.13
N ILE A 66 0.47 4.32 -0.84
CA ILE A 66 -0.69 3.96 -1.65
C ILE A 66 -1.73 5.10 -1.64
N GLY A 67 -2.00 5.68 -0.47
CA GLY A 67 -2.90 6.82 -0.33
C GLY A 67 -2.43 8.03 -1.16
N LEU A 68 -1.14 8.36 -1.08
CA LEU A 68 -0.53 9.44 -1.84
C LEU A 68 -0.55 9.17 -3.35
N ALA A 69 -0.25 7.94 -3.79
CA ALA A 69 -0.35 7.57 -5.19
C ALA A 69 -1.79 7.72 -5.73
N ASN A 70 -2.79 7.31 -4.94
CA ASN A 70 -4.20 7.51 -5.27
C ASN A 70 -4.61 8.99 -5.29
N GLU A 71 -4.03 9.84 -4.45
CA GLU A 71 -4.30 11.28 -4.44
C GLU A 71 -3.65 12.02 -5.63
N VAL A 72 -2.45 11.60 -6.01
CA VAL A 72 -1.66 12.24 -7.08
C VAL A 72 -2.13 11.77 -8.44
N PHE A 73 -2.18 10.46 -8.68
CA PHE A 73 -2.49 9.88 -9.98
C PHE A 73 -3.98 9.55 -10.15
N GLY A 74 -4.72 9.40 -9.05
CA GLY A 74 -6.08 8.85 -9.06
C GLY A 74 -6.09 7.33 -8.94
N PHE A 75 -7.20 6.75 -8.43
CA PHE A 75 -7.33 5.31 -8.21
C PHE A 75 -7.14 4.45 -9.48
N ASN A 76 -7.38 5.04 -10.67
CA ASN A 76 -7.22 4.41 -11.97
C ASN A 76 -6.03 4.97 -12.79
N GLY A 77 -5.22 5.84 -12.18
CA GLY A 77 -4.11 6.52 -12.86
C GLY A 77 -2.77 5.81 -12.75
N TRP A 78 -2.68 4.78 -11.91
CA TRP A 78 -1.47 3.99 -11.68
C TRP A 78 -1.83 2.53 -11.40
N SER A 79 -0.84 1.66 -11.57
CA SER A 79 -0.92 0.24 -11.29
C SER A 79 0.42 -0.27 -10.79
N SER A 80 0.41 -1.32 -9.97
CA SER A 80 1.61 -2.01 -9.51
C SER A 80 1.61 -3.46 -10.01
N SER A 81 2.77 -3.95 -10.42
CA SER A 81 2.94 -5.35 -10.84
C SER A 81 4.27 -5.91 -10.34
N ILE A 82 4.25 -7.17 -9.91
CA ILE A 82 5.46 -7.91 -9.55
C ILE A 82 6.02 -8.49 -10.85
N GLN A 83 7.25 -8.10 -11.19
CA GLN A 83 7.92 -8.54 -12.41
C GLN A 83 8.69 -9.83 -12.18
N ASN A 84 9.39 -9.92 -11.04
CA ASN A 84 10.17 -11.09 -10.68
C ASN A 84 10.27 -11.22 -9.16
N ILE A 85 10.35 -12.46 -8.68
CA ILE A 85 10.71 -12.79 -7.30
C ILE A 85 11.87 -13.78 -7.38
N GLN A 86 13.02 -13.38 -6.83
CA GLN A 86 14.22 -14.19 -6.77
C GLN A 86 14.55 -14.53 -5.32
N VAL A 87 14.68 -15.82 -5.02
CA VAL A 87 15.18 -16.27 -3.72
C VAL A 87 16.70 -16.28 -3.78
N ASP A 88 17.33 -15.40 -3.02
CA ASP A 88 18.78 -15.23 -3.04
C ASP A 88 19.47 -16.26 -2.16
N PHE A 89 18.89 -16.56 -1.00
CA PHE A 89 19.28 -17.68 -0.14
C PHE A 89 18.09 -18.22 0.64
N ALA A 90 18.15 -19.50 1.00
CA ALA A 90 17.16 -20.17 1.83
C ALA A 90 17.85 -21.28 2.62
N ASP A 91 18.44 -20.89 3.75
CA ASP A 91 19.25 -21.75 4.59
C ASP A 91 18.42 -22.35 5.72
N GLU A 92 18.69 -23.60 6.05
CA GLU A 92 18.08 -24.30 7.17
C GLU A 92 19.17 -24.85 8.08
N ASN A 93 19.13 -24.47 9.36
CA ASN A 93 20.06 -24.96 10.35
C ASN A 93 19.73 -26.44 10.68
N PRO A 94 20.63 -27.41 10.41
CA PRO A 94 20.33 -28.84 10.59
C PRO A 94 20.06 -29.24 12.04
N GLN A 95 20.57 -28.49 13.02
CA GLN A 95 20.42 -28.79 14.45
C GLN A 95 19.17 -28.16 15.04
N THR A 96 18.88 -26.92 14.67
CA THR A 96 17.77 -26.14 15.27
C THR A 96 16.51 -26.14 14.40
N GLN A 97 16.60 -26.64 13.15
CA GLN A 97 15.55 -26.56 12.13
C GLN A 97 15.04 -25.13 11.88
N ARG A 98 15.83 -24.13 12.26
CA ARG A 98 15.54 -22.72 12.01
C ARG A 98 15.90 -22.37 10.58
N VAL A 99 15.09 -21.54 9.96
CA VAL A 99 15.20 -21.19 8.56
C VAL A 99 15.54 -19.70 8.43
N SER A 100 16.52 -19.39 7.60
CA SER A 100 16.86 -18.01 7.23
C SER A 100 16.70 -17.85 5.72
N ILE A 101 15.96 -16.85 5.28
CA ILE A 101 15.65 -16.62 3.86
C ILE A 101 15.87 -15.15 3.55
N GLY A 102 16.45 -14.87 2.40
CA GLY A 102 16.48 -13.55 1.78
C GLY A 102 16.00 -13.65 0.33
N LEU A 103 15.15 -12.73 -0.07
CA LEU A 103 14.63 -12.67 -1.43
C LEU A 103 14.54 -11.23 -1.94
N SER A 104 14.81 -11.09 -3.23
CA SER A 104 14.67 -9.87 -4.00
C SER A 104 13.39 -9.89 -4.83
N VAL A 105 12.62 -8.80 -4.79
CA VAL A 105 11.39 -8.63 -5.58
C VAL A 105 11.56 -7.44 -6.51
N ILE A 106 11.36 -7.63 -7.81
CA ILE A 106 11.31 -6.52 -8.78
C ILE A 106 9.86 -6.08 -8.91
N VAL A 107 9.57 -4.83 -8.56
CA VAL A 107 8.23 -4.24 -8.65
C VAL A 107 8.24 -3.13 -9.69
N ARG A 108 7.26 -3.15 -10.59
CA ARG A 108 7.00 -2.09 -11.58
C ARG A 108 5.74 -1.32 -11.20
N ILE A 109 5.87 0.01 -11.17
CA ILE A 109 4.74 0.92 -11.16
C ILE A 109 4.56 1.50 -12.56
N THR A 110 3.36 1.35 -13.10
CA THR A 110 3.00 1.84 -14.44
C THR A 110 1.85 2.84 -14.31
N LEU A 111 2.03 4.03 -14.87
CA LEU A 111 0.98 5.05 -14.93
C LEU A 111 0.08 4.85 -16.15
N ARG A 112 -1.05 5.55 -16.20
CA ARG A 112 -2.07 5.39 -17.26
C ARG A 112 -1.56 5.74 -18.67
N ASP A 113 -0.53 6.56 -18.78
CA ASP A 113 0.11 6.92 -20.06
C ASP A 113 1.15 5.89 -20.53
N GLY A 114 1.42 4.86 -19.73
CA GLY A 114 2.42 3.84 -20.01
C GLY A 114 3.81 4.15 -19.48
N THR A 115 4.07 5.32 -18.88
CA THR A 115 5.32 5.57 -18.17
C THR A 115 5.43 4.64 -16.96
N TYR A 116 6.63 4.16 -16.68
CA TYR A 116 6.85 3.25 -15.57
C TYR A 116 8.21 3.44 -14.91
N HIS A 117 8.27 3.08 -13.64
CA HIS A 117 9.50 2.92 -12.89
C HIS A 117 9.54 1.54 -12.24
N GLU A 118 10.73 0.94 -12.24
CA GLU A 118 11.01 -0.32 -11.57
C GLU A 118 12.05 -0.07 -10.49
N ASP A 119 11.90 -0.75 -9.36
CA ASP A 119 12.94 -0.83 -8.34
C ASP A 119 12.89 -2.22 -7.70
N ILE A 120 13.96 -2.56 -6.99
CA ILE A 120 14.13 -3.83 -6.31
C ILE A 120 13.79 -3.61 -4.84
N GLY A 121 12.88 -4.41 -4.32
CA GLY A 121 12.63 -4.54 -2.89
C GLY A 121 13.32 -5.77 -2.31
N TYR A 122 13.71 -5.70 -1.04
CA TYR A 122 14.31 -6.82 -0.35
C TYR A 122 13.47 -7.24 0.85
N GLY A 123 13.31 -8.55 1.03
CA GLY A 123 12.65 -9.10 2.21
C GLY A 123 13.48 -10.24 2.77
N SER A 124 13.69 -10.20 4.08
CA SER A 124 14.48 -11.22 4.77
C SER A 124 13.87 -11.60 6.10
N ILE A 125 14.25 -12.79 6.54
CA ILE A 125 13.99 -13.27 7.87
C ILE A 125 15.12 -14.18 8.29
N GLU A 126 15.61 -13.98 9.49
CA GLU A 126 16.58 -14.84 10.11
C GLU A 126 15.92 -15.67 11.22
N ASN A 127 16.40 -16.90 11.40
CA ASN A 127 16.00 -17.77 12.52
C ASN A 127 14.50 -18.04 12.63
N ALA A 128 13.79 -18.10 11.51
CA ALA A 128 12.37 -18.41 11.45
C ALA A 128 12.08 -19.83 11.94
N ARG A 129 10.91 -20.02 12.56
CA ARG A 129 10.49 -21.34 13.09
C ARG A 129 10.10 -22.35 12.02
N GLY A 130 9.87 -21.92 10.77
CA GLY A 130 9.49 -22.81 9.68
C GLY A 130 9.50 -22.11 8.32
N LYS A 131 9.67 -22.89 7.26
CA LYS A 131 9.82 -22.38 5.88
C LYS A 131 8.62 -21.57 5.40
N ALA A 132 7.40 -22.01 5.68
CA ALA A 132 6.19 -21.35 5.19
C ALA A 132 6.07 -19.91 5.74
N MET A 133 6.21 -19.74 7.05
CA MET A 133 6.20 -18.42 7.69
C MET A 133 7.37 -17.55 7.21
N ALA A 134 8.54 -18.16 7.02
CA ALA A 134 9.71 -17.45 6.52
C ALA A 134 9.48 -16.86 5.11
N PHE A 135 9.00 -17.69 4.18
CA PHE A 135 8.65 -17.25 2.83
C PHE A 135 7.50 -16.24 2.82
N GLU A 136 6.51 -16.39 3.70
CA GLU A 136 5.39 -15.46 3.80
C GLU A 136 5.87 -14.05 4.23
N LYS A 137 6.66 -13.95 5.30
CA LYS A 137 7.22 -12.68 5.77
C LYS A 137 8.09 -12.04 4.70
N ALA A 138 9.10 -12.78 4.22
CA ALA A 138 10.07 -12.25 3.27
C ALA A 138 9.39 -11.79 1.95
N LYS A 139 8.39 -12.52 1.44
CA LYS A 139 7.68 -12.11 0.22
C LYS A 139 6.84 -10.86 0.43
N LYS A 140 6.14 -10.75 1.56
CA LYS A 140 5.35 -9.56 1.89
C LYS A 140 6.26 -8.34 2.04
N GLU A 141 7.32 -8.48 2.82
CA GLU A 141 8.29 -7.41 3.06
C GLU A 141 8.98 -6.94 1.77
N GLY A 142 9.52 -7.87 0.98
CA GLY A 142 10.19 -7.52 -0.28
C GLY A 142 9.25 -6.91 -1.33
N THR A 143 8.00 -7.36 -1.40
CA THR A 143 7.01 -6.76 -2.31
C THR A 143 6.65 -5.33 -1.88
N THR A 144 6.43 -5.12 -0.58
CA THR A 144 6.09 -3.80 -0.05
C THR A 144 7.27 -2.84 -0.16
N ASP A 145 8.49 -3.30 0.11
CA ASP A 145 9.69 -2.49 -0.08
C ASP A 145 9.87 -2.08 -1.55
N GLY A 146 9.73 -3.03 -2.49
CA GLY A 146 9.84 -2.75 -3.92
C GLY A 146 8.77 -1.74 -4.38
N LEU A 147 7.56 -1.84 -3.87
CA LEU A 147 6.49 -0.86 -4.10
C LEU A 147 6.88 0.54 -3.62
N LYS A 148 7.33 0.69 -2.37
CA LYS A 148 7.74 1.98 -1.80
C LYS A 148 8.88 2.60 -2.61
N ARG A 149 9.86 1.78 -2.99
CA ARG A 149 11.04 2.22 -3.74
C ARG A 149 10.73 2.59 -5.18
N ALA A 150 9.86 1.86 -5.86
CA ALA A 150 9.42 2.22 -7.20
C ALA A 150 8.58 3.51 -7.21
N LEU A 151 7.71 3.71 -6.21
CA LEU A 151 6.89 4.92 -6.09
C LEU A 151 7.72 6.19 -5.84
N ARG A 152 8.81 6.11 -5.07
CA ARG A 152 9.63 7.30 -4.78
C ARG A 152 10.21 7.93 -6.04
N ASN A 153 10.47 7.14 -7.09
CA ASN A 153 11.11 7.61 -8.33
C ASN A 153 10.25 8.64 -9.08
N PHE A 154 8.95 8.72 -8.79
CA PHE A 154 8.05 9.69 -9.41
C PHE A 154 8.12 11.09 -8.77
N GLY A 155 8.57 11.24 -7.52
CA GLY A 155 8.68 12.58 -6.92
C GLY A 155 8.81 12.63 -5.39
N ASN A 156 9.03 13.85 -4.90
CA ASN A 156 9.23 14.16 -3.48
C ASN A 156 8.05 13.71 -2.61
N VAL A 157 6.83 13.96 -3.09
CA VAL A 157 5.60 13.63 -2.34
C VAL A 157 5.42 12.12 -2.17
N LEU A 158 6.02 11.29 -3.05
CA LEU A 158 5.93 9.83 -2.97
C LEU A 158 7.08 9.20 -2.19
N GLY A 159 7.82 10.01 -1.43
CA GLY A 159 8.83 9.53 -0.48
C GLY A 159 10.27 9.88 -0.87
N ASN A 160 10.52 10.48 -2.03
CA ASN A 160 11.89 10.88 -2.41
C ASN A 160 12.49 11.92 -1.45
N CYS A 161 11.66 12.80 -0.86
CA CYS A 161 12.13 13.82 0.07
C CYS A 161 12.77 13.25 1.36
N ILE A 162 12.44 12.02 1.77
CA ILE A 162 12.93 11.42 3.02
C ILE A 162 14.44 11.14 2.96
N TYR A 163 15.01 11.02 1.76
CA TYR A 163 16.44 10.81 1.58
C TYR A 163 17.25 12.09 1.76
N ASP A 164 16.61 13.27 1.67
CA ASP A 164 17.24 14.55 1.94
C ASP A 164 17.38 14.78 3.45
N GLN A 165 18.62 14.71 3.94
CA GLN A 165 18.94 14.87 5.35
C GLN A 165 18.60 16.27 5.88
N ASP A 166 18.68 17.31 5.05
CA ASP A 166 18.38 18.68 5.47
C ASP A 166 16.89 18.92 5.57
N TYR A 167 16.11 18.31 4.69
CA TYR A 167 14.66 18.23 4.83
C TYR A 167 14.26 17.48 6.12
N VAL A 168 14.82 16.29 6.36
CA VAL A 168 14.51 15.48 7.56
C VAL A 168 14.80 16.24 8.85
N LYS A 169 15.90 16.99 8.93
CA LYS A 169 16.24 17.84 10.09
C LYS A 169 15.24 18.98 10.31
N GLN A 170 14.58 19.47 9.26
CA GLN A 170 13.62 20.57 9.35
C GLN A 170 12.22 20.06 9.69
N VAL A 171 11.74 19.05 8.96
CA VAL A 171 10.39 18.49 9.13
C VAL A 171 10.19 17.88 10.51
N THR A 172 11.23 17.28 11.09
CA THR A 172 11.19 16.72 12.46
C THR A 172 11.05 17.77 13.56
N LYS A 173 11.33 19.04 13.28
CA LYS A 173 11.09 20.16 14.20
C LYS A 173 9.65 20.68 14.12
N VAL A 174 8.94 20.37 13.03
CA VAL A 174 7.54 20.75 12.84
C VAL A 174 6.67 19.81 13.65
N LYS A 175 5.78 20.36 14.48
CA LYS A 175 4.81 19.56 15.23
C LYS A 175 3.74 19.06 14.27
N ALA A 176 3.58 17.74 14.18
CA ALA A 176 2.46 17.14 13.48
C ALA A 176 1.15 17.59 14.14
N GLN A 177 0.16 17.93 13.32
CA GLN A 177 -1.20 18.16 13.84
C GLN A 177 -1.76 16.85 14.38
N PRO A 178 -2.62 16.89 15.42
CA PRO A 178 -3.23 15.68 15.95
C PRO A 178 -3.97 14.95 14.83
N VAL A 179 -3.71 13.64 14.70
CA VAL A 179 -4.36 12.76 13.72
C VAL A 179 -5.87 12.94 13.81
N LYS A 180 -6.54 13.06 12.65
CA LYS A 180 -8.00 13.22 12.57
C LYS A 180 -8.66 12.16 13.46
N LYS A 181 -9.53 12.60 14.38
CA LYS A 181 -10.24 11.68 15.28
C LYS A 181 -11.00 10.64 14.46
N PHE A 182 -10.97 9.39 14.92
CA PHE A 182 -11.71 8.30 14.32
C PHE A 182 -13.20 8.66 14.24
N ASP A 183 -13.74 8.61 13.03
CA ASP A 183 -15.13 8.94 12.73
C ASP A 183 -15.90 7.66 12.45
N GLN A 184 -16.69 7.21 13.43
CA GLN A 184 -17.48 5.97 13.36
C GLN A 184 -18.58 6.02 12.29
N ASP A 185 -19.01 7.22 11.90
CA ASP A 185 -20.13 7.43 11.01
C ASP A 185 -19.69 7.39 9.54
N ASN A 186 -18.40 7.59 9.28
CA ASN A 186 -17.79 7.49 7.94
C ASN A 186 -17.34 6.06 7.58
N LEU A 187 -17.71 5.03 8.36
CA LEU A 187 -17.40 3.63 8.04
C LEU A 187 -18.34 3.10 6.95
N HIS A 188 -17.78 2.43 5.96
CA HIS A 188 -18.57 1.66 5.01
C HIS A 188 -19.21 0.46 5.72
N ARG A 189 -20.55 0.43 5.79
CA ARG A 189 -21.32 -0.66 6.38
C ARG A 189 -22.11 -1.37 5.29
N HIS A 190 -22.08 -2.70 5.28
CA HIS A 190 -22.97 -3.49 4.43
C HIS A 190 -24.43 -3.18 4.77
N ALA A 191 -25.32 -3.28 3.77
CA ALA A 191 -26.73 -2.89 3.90
C ALA A 191 -27.45 -3.55 5.10
N ASP A 192 -27.04 -4.77 5.48
CA ASP A 192 -27.60 -5.53 6.60
C ASP A 192 -27.25 -4.97 7.98
N PHE A 193 -26.17 -4.18 8.09
CA PHE A 193 -25.63 -3.66 9.35
C PHE A 193 -25.73 -2.12 9.46
N VAL A 194 -26.42 -1.47 8.52
CA VAL A 194 -26.78 -0.06 8.65
C VAL A 194 -27.74 0.05 9.84
N ARG A 195 -27.28 0.69 10.91
CA ARG A 195 -28.16 1.07 12.02
C ARG A 195 -29.26 1.95 11.41
N ARG A 196 -30.47 1.39 11.30
CA ARG A 196 -31.65 2.23 11.06
C ARG A 196 -31.87 2.96 12.35
N ASP A 197 -31.40 4.19 12.44
CA ASP A 197 -31.82 5.08 13.51
C ASP A 197 -33.34 5.14 13.43
N VAL A 198 -33.98 4.49 14.40
CA VAL A 198 -35.41 4.49 14.56
C VAL A 198 -35.77 5.96 14.76
N ALA A 199 -36.43 6.52 13.74
CA ALA A 199 -37.00 7.84 13.76
C ALA A 199 -37.60 8.14 15.14
N THR A 200 -37.28 9.32 15.66
CA THR A 200 -37.97 10.01 16.76
C THR A 200 -39.45 9.61 16.81
N LYS A 201 -39.79 8.70 17.72
CA LYS A 201 -41.17 8.50 18.17
C LYS A 201 -41.45 9.58 19.22
N THR A 202 -42.29 10.53 18.84
CA THR A 202 -43.20 11.21 19.75
C THR A 202 -43.95 10.16 20.57
N GLU A 203 -43.96 10.30 21.90
CA GLU A 203 -44.78 9.48 22.80
C GLU A 203 -46.29 9.72 22.53
N PRO A 204 -47.18 8.76 22.88
CA PRO A 204 -47.65 8.70 24.27
C PRO A 204 -47.74 7.27 24.86
N THR A 205 -47.43 7.22 26.17
CA THR A 205 -47.92 6.34 27.25
C THR A 205 -48.82 5.15 26.91
N SER A 206 -48.44 3.95 27.38
CA SER A 206 -49.14 3.24 28.48
C SER A 206 -48.49 1.88 28.78
N ASN A 207 -48.30 1.62 30.07
CA ASN A 207 -47.78 0.39 30.67
C ASN A 207 -48.53 -0.88 30.26
N LEU A 208 -47.82 -2.02 30.20
CA LEU A 208 -48.20 -3.32 30.79
C LEU A 208 -47.01 -4.30 30.71
N ALA A 209 -46.98 -5.25 31.66
CA ALA A 209 -45.78 -5.89 32.21
C ALA A 209 -45.46 -7.31 31.67
N ALA A 210 -44.22 -7.74 31.98
CA ALA A 210 -43.69 -9.12 32.10
C ALA A 210 -43.49 -9.90 30.76
N VAL A 211 -42.49 -10.77 30.54
CA VAL A 211 -41.78 -11.76 31.37
C VAL A 211 -40.38 -12.07 30.76
N LEU A 212 -39.43 -12.49 31.62
CA LEU A 212 -38.11 -13.05 31.34
C LEU A 212 -38.09 -14.27 30.38
N LEU A 213 -37.07 -14.36 29.53
CA LEU A 213 -36.46 -15.65 29.15
C LEU A 213 -34.96 -15.49 28.89
N LYS A 214 -34.18 -16.32 29.59
CA LYS A 214 -32.72 -16.43 29.60
C LYS A 214 -32.29 -17.26 28.39
N ALA A 215 -31.28 -16.83 27.65
CA ALA A 215 -30.56 -17.67 26.68
C ALA A 215 -29.05 -17.39 26.80
N GLU A 216 -28.27 -18.46 26.95
CA GLU A 216 -26.81 -18.46 27.14
C GLU A 216 -26.07 -18.02 25.87
N PRO A 217 -24.89 -17.37 25.96
CA PRO A 217 -24.09 -17.10 24.79
C PRO A 217 -23.27 -18.35 24.42
N ALA A 218 -23.43 -18.78 23.16
CA ALA A 218 -22.53 -19.72 22.52
C ALA A 218 -21.10 -19.15 22.48
N GLU A 219 -20.13 -20.04 22.67
CA GLU A 219 -18.69 -19.77 22.66
C GLU A 219 -18.27 -18.98 21.42
N SER A 220 -17.57 -17.86 21.64
CA SER A 220 -17.10 -16.97 20.58
C SER A 220 -15.89 -17.57 19.86
N PHE A 221 -15.99 -17.64 18.53
CA PHE A 221 -14.94 -17.96 17.57
C PHE A 221 -13.71 -17.01 17.62
N GLU A 222 -13.74 -15.97 18.48
CA GLU A 222 -12.67 -14.97 18.65
C GLU A 222 -11.39 -15.51 19.29
N ASP A 223 -11.46 -16.56 20.12
CA ASP A 223 -10.27 -17.15 20.76
C ASP A 223 -9.38 -17.94 19.78
N PHE A 224 -9.87 -18.30 18.58
CA PHE A 224 -9.07 -19.01 17.57
C PHE A 224 -8.26 -18.06 16.67
N LEU A 225 -8.71 -16.82 16.47
CA LEU A 225 -8.08 -15.85 15.56
C LEU A 225 -7.26 -14.77 16.28
N GLY A 226 -7.53 -14.52 17.57
CA GLY A 226 -6.88 -13.46 18.34
C GLY A 226 -5.37 -13.62 18.57
N GLY A 227 -4.79 -14.78 18.25
CA GLY A 227 -3.37 -15.07 18.43
C GLY A 227 -2.46 -14.79 17.23
N MET A 228 -2.97 -14.42 16.05
CA MET A 228 -2.18 -14.44 14.81
C MET A 228 -2.14 -13.13 14.01
N LEU A 229 -2.96 -12.13 14.36
CA LEU A 229 -3.06 -10.88 13.60
C LEU A 229 -3.10 -9.65 14.51
N SER A 230 -2.08 -9.46 15.35
CA SER A 230 -1.77 -8.13 15.86
C SER A 230 -1.12 -7.33 14.72
N SER A 231 -1.78 -6.25 14.29
CA SER A 231 -1.24 -5.27 13.34
C SER A 231 0.14 -4.75 13.73
N ASP A 232 0.44 -4.77 15.03
CA ASP A 232 1.70 -4.31 15.60
C ASP A 232 2.90 -5.18 15.16
N ALA A 233 2.66 -6.44 14.74
CA ALA A 233 3.71 -7.33 14.24
C ALA A 233 4.06 -7.08 12.76
N PHE A 234 3.21 -6.40 12.00
CA PHE A 234 3.50 -6.05 10.60
C PHE A 234 4.35 -4.77 10.50
N ASP A 235 4.12 -3.80 11.38
CA ASP A 235 4.90 -2.55 11.41
C ASP A 235 6.31 -2.73 12.01
N GLU A 236 6.51 -3.67 12.94
CA GLU A 236 7.83 -4.02 13.48
C GLU A 236 8.73 -4.74 12.46
N VAL A 237 8.14 -5.31 11.42
CA VAL A 237 8.82 -6.21 10.46
C VAL A 237 9.29 -5.49 9.19
N GLU A 238 8.63 -4.42 8.76
CA GLU A 238 9.09 -3.59 7.61
C GLU A 238 10.35 -2.75 7.91
N ALA A 239 10.91 -2.88 9.12
CA ALA A 239 11.93 -2.02 9.70
C ALA A 239 13.37 -2.55 9.59
N GLU A 240 13.60 -3.77 9.09
CA GLU A 240 14.95 -4.36 9.10
C GLU A 240 15.84 -3.94 7.91
N HIS A 241 15.28 -3.41 6.81
CA HIS A 241 16.06 -3.28 5.55
C HIS A 241 15.96 -1.96 4.75
N LEU A 242 15.55 -0.84 5.37
CA LEU A 242 15.69 0.52 4.80
C LEU A 242 16.60 1.45 5.60
#